data_AF-A0A535YN49-F1
#
_entry.id   AF-A0A535YN49-F1
#
_cell.length_a   1.000
_cell.length_b   1.000
_cell.length_c   1.000
_cell.angle_alpha   90.00
_cell.angle_beta   90.00
_cell.angle_gamma   90.00
#
_symmetry.space_group_name_H-M   'P 1'
#
loop_
_entity.id
_entity.type
_entity.pdbx_description
1 polymer ?
#
loop_
_entity_poly.entity_id
_entity_poly.type
_entity_poly.pdbx_seq_one_letter_code
_entity_poly.pdbx_strand_id
1 'polypeptide(L)'
;ALERAAGLLERGGGRAVFTARLIPGLRVHTTEVAGVSRISRLTFISGLLPATAVYLAAFIGLGAAIGRPILALIGQAEHQVLVAIVLLAVVVAVVLLTRAPVRRGLASLYAAGWSPFRLRLDSISLILILAALGLNFSGHALAIGLKLPLFLDSTGTVLAGIVGGPWVGGSVGLISNLVSSNTIDPIAAPYGIVSFAVGFAAGLTRYLNWHKRPMGWVALWLLCFAIAAMASTPLNFLFNNGATSVGFGDAIDASLTSFHLPTLLAAFLGEAAVDLPDKFITVVAALLIAQGIAQPQRTTSPAEFDLSEAFTFVVRSHGWVRKLGAAALCVLFSWLVVPYLLLSGYLIDLARSRRADHRDLPAWNRPWPRIKDGFKINLVLLLWALPSLVLSIPATIVASARGQSSLISSDPVSDLAAILAAIGSIWILVVLLFEPAIFSEYLDRGLVGALNLWRVGRRLRRNLTLSIVVGALVIVLTVLGLIGLAGVLIGALITLPYAGFVGAYLVGYYAKVTGRQVDAGAFPEPARV
;
A
#
# COMPACT_ATOMS: atom_id res chain seq x y z
N ALA A 1 -35.99 -53.82 6.40
CA ALA A 1 -36.04 -52.77 7.44
C ALA A 1 -37.49 -52.44 7.83
N LEU A 2 -38.37 -52.18 6.86
CA LEU A 2 -39.81 -51.94 7.06
C LEU A 2 -40.54 -53.02 7.87
N GLU A 3 -40.30 -54.31 7.63
CA GLU A 3 -40.92 -55.41 8.40
C GLU A 3 -40.49 -55.45 9.88
N ARG A 4 -39.22 -55.12 10.18
CA ARG A 4 -38.75 -55.00 11.57
C ARG A 4 -39.36 -53.80 12.28
N ALA A 5 -39.55 -52.68 11.56
CA ALA A 5 -40.19 -51.48 12.10
C ALA A 5 -41.70 -51.69 12.33
N ALA A 6 -42.39 -52.40 11.42
CA ALA A 6 -43.79 -52.80 11.58
C ALA A 6 -43.99 -53.70 12.81
N GLY A 7 -43.14 -54.73 12.97
CA GLY A 7 -43.19 -55.61 14.14
C GLY A 7 -42.89 -54.92 15.48
N LEU A 8 -42.10 -53.85 15.48
CA LEU A 8 -41.84 -53.03 16.68
C LEU A 8 -43.02 -52.11 17.02
N LEU A 9 -43.73 -51.60 16.01
CA LEU A 9 -44.94 -50.78 16.21
C LEU A 9 -46.13 -51.62 16.69
N GLU A 10 -46.30 -52.85 16.19
CA GLU A 10 -47.33 -53.77 16.65
C GLU A 10 -47.12 -54.22 18.10
N ARG A 11 -45.86 -54.49 18.51
CA ARG A 11 -45.53 -54.90 19.89
C ARG A 11 -45.50 -53.73 20.88
N GLY A 12 -45.12 -52.54 20.42
CA GLY A 12 -44.92 -51.36 21.27
C GLY A 12 -46.11 -50.38 21.33
N GLY A 13 -47.14 -50.59 20.50
CA GLY A 13 -48.39 -49.82 20.50
C GLY A 13 -48.17 -48.30 20.48
N GLY A 14 -48.95 -47.56 21.27
CA GLY A 14 -48.88 -46.09 21.31
C GLY A 14 -47.54 -45.53 21.78
N ARG A 15 -46.76 -46.29 22.58
CA ARG A 15 -45.43 -45.86 23.05
C ARG A 15 -44.40 -45.90 21.92
N ALA A 16 -44.49 -46.89 21.03
CA ALA A 16 -43.65 -46.96 19.83
C ALA A 16 -43.99 -45.84 18.83
N VAL A 17 -45.27 -45.50 18.69
CA VAL A 17 -45.71 -44.36 17.87
C VAL A 17 -45.19 -43.03 18.46
N PHE A 18 -45.19 -42.88 19.78
CA PHE A 18 -44.66 -41.69 20.45
C PHE A 18 -43.16 -41.50 20.19
N THR A 19 -42.35 -42.53 20.43
CA THR A 19 -40.89 -42.45 20.28
C THR A 19 -40.48 -42.27 18.82
N ALA A 20 -41.11 -43.00 17.89
CA ALA A 20 -40.80 -42.88 16.47
C ALA A 20 -41.13 -41.50 15.88
N ARG A 21 -42.15 -40.80 16.44
CA ARG A 21 -42.51 -39.45 16.01
C ARG A 21 -41.64 -38.33 16.57
N LEU A 22 -40.86 -38.59 17.63
CA LEU A 22 -39.90 -37.64 18.18
C LEU A 22 -38.54 -37.70 17.47
N ILE A 23 -38.26 -38.76 16.72
CA ILE A 23 -37.01 -38.92 15.96
C ILE A 23 -37.15 -38.19 14.60
N PRO A 24 -36.26 -37.22 14.29
CA PRO A 24 -36.25 -36.56 12.99
C PRO A 24 -36.14 -37.55 11.83
N GLY A 25 -36.92 -37.36 10.77
CA GLY A 25 -36.97 -38.26 9.60
C GLY A 25 -37.93 -39.45 9.72
N LEU A 26 -38.19 -39.96 10.93
CA LEU A 26 -39.11 -41.11 11.12
C LEU A 26 -40.58 -40.69 11.28
N ARG A 27 -40.87 -39.42 11.58
CA ARG A 27 -42.23 -38.92 11.85
C ARG A 27 -43.22 -39.12 10.69
N VAL A 28 -42.79 -38.86 9.45
CA VAL A 28 -43.63 -39.02 8.25
C VAL A 28 -43.88 -40.51 8.00
N HIS A 29 -42.80 -41.30 7.97
CA HIS A 29 -42.86 -42.74 7.77
C HIS A 29 -43.62 -43.49 8.86
N THR A 30 -43.65 -43.01 10.10
CA THR A 30 -44.43 -43.62 11.19
C THR A 30 -45.93 -43.61 10.87
N THR A 31 -46.41 -42.60 10.15
CA THR A 31 -47.82 -42.50 9.76
C THR A 31 -48.13 -43.46 8.61
N GLU A 32 -47.22 -43.57 7.64
CA GLU A 32 -47.31 -44.51 6.52
C GLU A 32 -47.29 -45.97 7.01
N VAL A 33 -46.31 -46.31 7.86
CA VAL A 33 -46.13 -47.66 8.40
C VAL A 33 -47.29 -48.05 9.32
N ALA A 34 -47.81 -47.14 10.15
CA ALA A 34 -48.98 -47.42 10.98
C ALA A 34 -50.24 -47.69 10.14
N GLY A 35 -50.38 -47.04 8.99
CA GLY A 35 -51.46 -47.28 8.03
C GLY A 35 -51.36 -48.66 7.36
N VAL A 36 -50.16 -49.05 6.91
CA VAL A 36 -49.90 -50.35 6.28
C VAL A 36 -50.09 -51.50 7.29
N SER A 37 -49.66 -51.32 8.55
CA SER A 37 -49.80 -52.30 9.63
C SER A 37 -51.18 -52.32 10.31
N ARG A 38 -52.18 -51.58 9.79
CA ARG A 38 -53.57 -51.54 10.30
C ARG A 38 -53.68 -51.32 11.82
N ILE A 39 -52.82 -50.47 12.38
CA ILE A 39 -52.85 -50.16 13.82
C ILE A 39 -54.18 -49.48 14.17
N SER A 40 -54.77 -49.84 15.32
CA SER A 40 -56.00 -49.21 15.81
C SER A 40 -55.83 -47.69 15.94
N ARG A 41 -56.83 -46.94 15.45
CA ARG A 41 -56.81 -45.46 15.45
C ARG A 41 -56.59 -44.90 16.85
N LEU A 42 -57.15 -45.52 17.88
CA LEU A 42 -57.00 -45.09 19.28
C LEU A 42 -55.56 -45.25 19.77
N THR A 43 -54.91 -46.36 19.43
CA THR A 43 -53.51 -46.65 19.80
C THR A 43 -52.53 -45.73 19.06
N PHE A 44 -52.84 -45.36 17.83
CA PHE A 44 -52.06 -44.38 17.08
C PHE A 44 -52.22 -42.97 17.68
N ILE A 45 -53.46 -42.54 17.96
CA ILE A 45 -53.77 -41.23 18.54
C ILE A 45 -53.11 -41.06 19.92
N SER A 46 -53.09 -42.12 20.75
CA SER A 46 -52.49 -42.08 22.08
C SER A 46 -50.97 -41.85 22.06
N GLY A 47 -50.28 -42.24 20.98
CA GLY A 47 -48.86 -41.91 20.78
C GLY A 47 -48.63 -40.59 20.03
N LEU A 48 -49.53 -40.27 19.10
CA LEU A 48 -49.49 -39.08 18.25
C LEU A 48 -49.62 -37.77 19.05
N LEU A 49 -50.65 -37.67 19.90
CA LEU A 49 -50.97 -36.43 20.59
C LEU A 49 -49.84 -35.97 21.53
N PRO A 50 -49.30 -36.85 22.41
CA PRO A 50 -48.21 -36.44 23.30
C PRO A 50 -46.92 -36.11 22.53
N ALA A 51 -46.60 -36.86 21.47
CA ALA A 51 -45.41 -36.58 20.66
C ALA A 51 -45.51 -35.23 19.94
N THR A 52 -46.71 -34.90 19.46
CA THR A 52 -46.97 -33.62 18.79
C THR A 52 -46.90 -32.46 19.78
N ALA A 53 -47.40 -32.63 21.00
CA ALA A 53 -47.29 -31.64 22.07
C ALA A 53 -45.82 -31.36 22.47
N VAL A 54 -45.02 -32.42 22.66
CA VAL A 54 -43.58 -32.29 22.97
C VAL A 54 -42.84 -31.59 21.83
N TYR A 55 -43.15 -31.93 20.58
CA TYR A 55 -42.54 -31.31 19.41
C TYR A 55 -42.90 -29.83 19.29
N LEU A 56 -44.18 -29.47 19.45
CA LEU A 56 -44.63 -28.08 19.46
C LEU A 56 -43.94 -27.27 20.56
N ALA A 57 -43.87 -27.82 21.78
CA ALA A 57 -43.20 -27.16 22.90
C ALA A 57 -41.71 -26.93 22.63
N ALA A 58 -41.02 -27.93 22.05
CA ALA A 58 -39.60 -27.81 21.70
C ALA A 58 -39.34 -26.72 20.65
N PHE A 59 -40.14 -26.68 19.57
CA PHE A 59 -39.95 -25.69 18.50
C PHE A 59 -40.36 -24.28 18.90
N ILE A 60 -41.45 -24.14 19.66
CA ILE A 60 -41.86 -22.84 20.22
C ILE A 60 -40.81 -22.35 21.22
N GLY A 61 -40.29 -23.23 22.08
CA GLY A 61 -39.23 -22.88 23.04
C GLY A 61 -37.92 -22.48 22.36
N LEU A 62 -37.50 -23.23 21.33
CA LEU A 62 -36.32 -22.90 20.54
C LEU A 62 -36.49 -21.55 19.81
N GLY A 63 -37.66 -21.31 19.21
CA GLY A 63 -38.00 -20.04 18.56
C GLY A 63 -38.00 -18.87 19.54
N ALA A 64 -38.49 -19.06 20.77
CA ALA A 64 -38.48 -18.04 21.80
C ALA A 64 -37.06 -17.74 22.33
N ALA A 65 -36.22 -18.77 22.48
CA ALA A 65 -34.84 -18.64 22.98
C ALA A 65 -33.88 -18.03 21.94
N ILE A 66 -34.02 -18.40 20.67
CA ILE A 66 -33.12 -17.98 19.58
C ILE A 66 -33.66 -16.75 18.84
N GLY A 67 -34.98 -16.59 18.74
CA GLY A 67 -35.60 -15.52 17.95
C GLY A 67 -35.31 -14.12 18.49
N ARG A 68 -35.32 -13.93 19.82
CA ARG A 68 -35.06 -12.63 20.45
C ARG A 68 -33.64 -12.10 20.18
N PRO A 69 -32.55 -12.88 20.37
CA PRO A 69 -31.21 -12.41 20.02
C PRO A 69 -31.01 -12.20 18.50
N ILE A 70 -31.65 -13.00 17.63
CA ILE A 70 -31.59 -12.79 16.18
C ILE A 70 -32.32 -11.51 15.76
N LEU A 71 -33.50 -11.23 16.31
CA LEU A 71 -34.25 -9.99 16.04
C LEU A 71 -33.47 -8.74 16.50
N ALA A 72 -32.74 -8.83 17.62
CA ALA A 72 -31.86 -7.75 18.07
C ALA A 72 -30.68 -7.50 17.12
N LEU A 73 -30.13 -8.55 16.50
CA LEU A 73 -29.07 -8.44 15.47
C LEU A 73 -29.62 -7.86 14.15
N ILE A 74 -30.83 -8.23 13.75
CA ILE A 74 -31.47 -7.74 12.51
C ILE A 74 -31.75 -6.23 12.62
N GLY A 75 -32.23 -5.76 13.79
CA GLY A 75 -32.50 -4.33 14.01
C GLY A 75 -31.27 -3.43 13.88
N GLN A 76 -30.07 -3.91 14.21
CA GLN A 76 -28.81 -3.19 13.98
C GLN A 76 -28.25 -3.38 12.56
N ALA A 77 -28.54 -4.52 11.92
CA ALA A 77 -28.02 -4.88 10.60
C ALA A 77 -28.77 -4.19 9.44
N GLU A 78 -30.06 -3.87 9.56
CA GLU A 78 -30.83 -3.28 8.45
C GLU A 78 -30.24 -1.96 7.92
N HIS A 79 -29.80 -1.07 8.81
CA HIS A 79 -29.18 0.19 8.39
C HIS A 79 -27.77 -0.01 7.84
N GLN A 80 -26.98 -0.92 8.41
CA GLN A 80 -25.61 -1.17 7.98
C GLN A 80 -25.53 -1.92 6.64
N VAL A 81 -26.44 -2.86 6.40
CA VAL A 81 -26.53 -3.62 5.15
C VAL A 81 -26.98 -2.70 4.01
N LEU A 82 -27.96 -1.83 4.24
CA LEU A 82 -28.42 -0.89 3.22
C LEU A 82 -27.33 0.12 2.85
N VAL A 83 -26.60 0.64 3.84
CA VAL A 83 -25.42 1.50 3.60
C VAL A 83 -24.33 0.75 2.81
N ALA A 84 -24.04 -0.51 3.17
CA ALA A 84 -23.04 -1.31 2.45
C ALA A 84 -23.44 -1.60 0.99
N ILE A 85 -24.73 -1.88 0.74
CA ILE A 85 -25.27 -2.08 -0.61
C ILE A 85 -25.18 -0.79 -1.43
N VAL A 86 -25.53 0.35 -0.83
CA VAL A 86 -25.43 1.67 -1.49
C VAL A 86 -23.98 2.00 -1.82
N LEU A 87 -23.04 1.79 -0.87
CA LEU A 87 -21.62 2.00 -1.11
C LEU A 87 -21.08 1.10 -2.24
N LEU A 88 -21.46 -0.17 -2.25
CA LEU A 88 -21.09 -1.10 -3.31
C LEU A 88 -21.65 -0.67 -4.67
N ALA A 89 -22.91 -0.23 -4.70
CA ALA A 89 -23.55 0.29 -5.91
C ALA A 89 -22.85 1.57 -6.42
N VAL A 90 -22.44 2.47 -5.52
CA VAL A 90 -21.66 3.67 -5.86
C VAL A 90 -20.29 3.27 -6.45
N VAL A 91 -19.57 2.33 -5.84
CA VAL A 91 -18.29 1.85 -6.37
C VAL A 91 -18.46 1.24 -7.76
N VAL A 92 -19.48 0.39 -7.97
CA VAL A 92 -19.78 -0.20 -9.28
C VAL A 92 -20.16 0.89 -10.29
N ALA A 93 -20.98 1.86 -9.91
CA ALA A 93 -21.36 2.98 -10.77
C ALA A 93 -20.13 3.81 -11.17
N VAL A 94 -19.26 4.15 -10.22
CA VAL A 94 -18.00 4.87 -10.49
C VAL A 94 -17.13 4.09 -11.47
N VAL A 95 -16.95 2.78 -11.29
CA VAL A 95 -16.18 1.94 -12.22
C VAL A 95 -16.82 1.93 -13.62
N LEU A 96 -18.14 1.78 -13.70
CA LEU A 96 -18.85 1.74 -14.98
C LEU A 96 -18.87 3.09 -15.72
N LEU A 97 -18.95 4.20 -14.99
CA LEU A 97 -18.94 5.54 -15.55
C LEU A 97 -17.54 5.97 -15.96
N THR A 98 -16.52 5.58 -15.19
CA THR A 98 -15.12 5.95 -15.46
C THR A 98 -14.45 5.04 -16.51
N ARG A 99 -14.94 3.82 -16.77
CA ARG A 99 -14.30 2.90 -17.74
C ARG A 99 -14.09 3.49 -19.13
N ALA A 100 -15.08 4.22 -19.64
CA ALA A 100 -15.06 4.78 -20.99
C ALA A 100 -14.10 5.99 -21.09
N PRO A 101 -14.19 7.02 -20.23
CA PRO A 101 -13.22 8.12 -20.25
C PRO A 101 -11.80 7.66 -19.91
N VAL A 102 -11.62 6.72 -18.97
CA VAL A 102 -10.29 6.16 -18.65
C VAL A 102 -9.70 5.44 -19.86
N ARG A 103 -10.47 4.59 -20.56
CA ARG A 103 -9.98 3.93 -21.79
C ARG A 103 -9.60 4.93 -22.88
N ARG A 104 -10.40 5.98 -23.09
CA ARG A 104 -10.09 7.04 -24.07
C ARG A 104 -8.83 7.82 -23.67
N GLY A 105 -8.68 8.15 -22.39
CA GLY A 105 -7.49 8.82 -21.86
C GLY A 105 -6.23 7.97 -21.98
N LEU A 106 -6.31 6.68 -21.67
CA LEU A 106 -5.20 5.74 -21.88
C LEU A 106 -4.84 5.63 -23.36
N ALA A 107 -5.83 5.52 -24.25
CA ALA A 107 -5.59 5.47 -25.68
C ALA A 107 -4.91 6.75 -26.21
N SER A 108 -5.31 7.93 -25.74
CA SER A 108 -4.67 9.20 -26.13
C SER A 108 -3.25 9.31 -25.57
N LEU A 109 -2.99 8.81 -24.36
CA LEU A 109 -1.65 8.75 -23.79
C LEU A 109 -0.75 7.79 -24.59
N TYR A 110 -1.23 6.59 -24.92
CA TYR A 110 -0.48 5.64 -25.76
C TYR A 110 -0.21 6.21 -27.15
N ALA A 111 -1.18 6.90 -27.76
CA ALA A 111 -1.01 7.59 -29.04
C ALA A 111 0.00 8.76 -28.95
N ALA A 112 0.07 9.44 -27.81
CA ALA A 112 1.06 10.49 -27.52
C ALA A 112 2.46 9.94 -27.17
N GLY A 113 2.66 8.61 -27.28
CA GLY A 113 3.95 7.96 -27.04
C GLY A 113 4.26 7.70 -25.57
N TRP A 114 3.28 7.85 -24.65
CA TRP A 114 3.44 7.40 -23.28
C TRP A 114 3.34 5.88 -23.19
N SER A 115 4.19 5.28 -22.38
CA SER A 115 3.99 3.90 -21.92
C SER A 115 4.25 3.85 -20.42
N PRO A 116 3.36 3.23 -19.62
CA PRO A 116 3.48 3.23 -18.15
C PRO A 116 4.79 2.60 -17.69
N PHE A 117 5.32 1.70 -18.50
CA PHE A 117 6.45 0.88 -18.17
C PHE A 117 7.78 1.39 -18.73
N ARG A 118 7.83 2.36 -19.65
CA ARG A 118 9.12 2.91 -20.07
C ARG A 118 9.43 4.20 -19.32
N LEU A 119 10.41 4.17 -18.42
CA LEU A 119 10.99 5.38 -17.88
C LEU A 119 11.94 5.97 -18.90
N ARG A 120 11.64 7.20 -19.30
CA ARG A 120 12.63 8.11 -19.85
C ARG A 120 13.09 8.94 -18.69
N LEU A 121 14.26 8.61 -18.18
CA LEU A 121 14.97 9.42 -17.20
C LEU A 121 16.00 10.22 -17.99
N ASP A 122 15.50 11.04 -18.91
CA ASP A 122 16.26 12.19 -19.39
C ASP A 122 16.80 12.94 -18.17
N SER A 123 17.97 13.56 -18.33
CA SER A 123 18.71 14.24 -17.26
C SER A 123 17.93 15.42 -16.71
N ILE A 124 16.88 15.13 -15.94
CA ILE A 124 16.18 16.06 -15.10
C ILE A 124 17.23 16.55 -14.13
N SER A 125 17.51 17.84 -14.22
CA SER A 125 18.53 18.50 -13.42
C SER A 125 18.30 18.14 -11.95
N LEU A 126 19.33 17.65 -11.28
CA LEU A 126 19.37 17.46 -9.81
C LEU A 126 18.68 18.63 -9.07
N ILE A 127 18.92 19.83 -9.59
CA ILE A 127 18.36 21.10 -9.13
C ILE A 127 16.83 21.06 -9.11
N LEU A 128 16.15 20.47 -10.10
CA LEU A 128 14.69 20.40 -10.13
C LEU A 128 14.14 19.53 -9.01
N ILE A 129 14.70 18.33 -8.81
CA ILE A 129 14.21 17.41 -7.77
C ILE A 129 14.43 18.03 -6.39
N LEU A 130 15.63 18.58 -6.13
CA LEU A 130 15.94 19.22 -4.85
C LEU A 130 15.11 20.48 -4.63
N ALA A 131 14.93 21.32 -5.65
CA ALA A 131 14.08 22.50 -5.56
C ALA A 131 12.61 22.12 -5.32
N ALA A 132 12.12 21.07 -5.98
CA ALA A 132 10.76 20.58 -5.78
C ALA A 132 10.53 20.04 -4.36
N LEU A 133 11.47 19.24 -3.83
CA LEU A 133 11.42 18.78 -2.44
C LEU A 133 11.44 19.95 -1.45
N GLY A 134 12.35 20.91 -1.67
CA GLY A 134 12.44 22.12 -0.84
C GLY A 134 11.17 22.96 -0.90
N LEU A 135 10.58 23.12 -2.08
CA LEU A 135 9.36 23.89 -2.26
C LEU A 135 8.17 23.25 -1.53
N ASN A 136 8.01 21.93 -1.63
CA ASN A 136 6.98 21.19 -0.87
C ASN A 136 7.20 21.34 0.64
N PHE A 137 8.43 21.13 1.11
CA PHE A 137 8.76 21.22 2.53
C PHE A 137 8.51 22.63 3.08
N SER A 138 8.98 23.66 2.38
CA SER A 138 8.78 25.06 2.78
C SER A 138 7.31 25.46 2.74
N GLY A 139 6.56 25.04 1.71
CA GLY A 139 5.12 25.31 1.62
C GLY A 139 4.34 24.70 2.78
N HIS A 140 4.61 23.42 3.09
CA HIS A 140 3.98 22.72 4.20
C HIS A 140 4.37 23.31 5.56
N ALA A 141 5.66 23.64 5.76
CA ALA A 141 6.12 24.30 6.97
C ALA A 141 5.46 25.66 7.20
N LEU A 142 5.23 26.45 6.13
CA LEU A 142 4.49 27.70 6.19
C LEU A 142 3.01 27.47 6.53
N ALA A 143 2.38 26.46 5.92
CA ALA A 143 0.99 26.12 6.20
C ALA A 143 0.77 25.77 7.68
N ILE A 144 1.62 24.91 8.25
CA ILE A 144 1.57 24.54 9.66
C ILE A 144 1.91 25.73 10.56
N GLY A 145 3.04 26.40 10.29
CA GLY A 145 3.54 27.49 11.12
C GLY A 145 2.58 28.68 11.22
N LEU A 146 1.90 29.00 10.13
CA LEU A 146 0.91 30.09 10.06
C LEU A 146 -0.53 29.60 10.27
N LYS A 147 -0.75 28.30 10.48
CA LYS A 147 -2.08 27.66 10.59
C LYS A 147 -3.00 28.02 9.43
N LEU A 148 -2.47 27.96 8.20
CA LEU A 148 -3.26 28.23 7.00
C LEU A 148 -4.33 27.13 6.81
N PRO A 149 -5.49 27.46 6.20
CA PRO A 149 -6.53 26.48 5.92
C PRO A 149 -6.21 25.65 4.66
N LEU A 150 -4.94 25.26 4.46
CA LEU A 150 -4.39 24.63 3.26
C LEU A 150 -3.21 23.69 3.63
N PHE A 151 -2.81 22.78 2.73
CA PHE A 151 -1.68 21.86 2.96
C PHE A 151 -0.35 22.36 2.39
N LEU A 152 -0.39 22.96 1.19
CA LEU A 152 0.74 23.54 0.43
C LEU A 152 1.96 22.62 0.26
N ASP A 153 1.73 21.31 0.16
CA ASP A 153 2.75 20.26 0.24
C ASP A 153 3.12 19.63 -1.12
N SER A 154 2.50 20.06 -2.22
CA SER A 154 2.51 19.31 -3.49
C SER A 154 2.84 20.16 -4.73
N THR A 155 3.24 21.42 -4.56
CA THR A 155 3.59 22.30 -5.70
C THR A 155 4.83 21.80 -6.43
N GLY A 156 5.88 21.41 -5.69
CA GLY A 156 7.07 20.76 -6.22
C GLY A 156 6.75 19.40 -6.84
N THR A 157 5.81 18.64 -6.25
CA THR A 157 5.34 17.36 -6.78
C THR A 157 4.74 17.51 -8.19
N VAL A 158 3.82 18.45 -8.35
CA VAL A 158 3.17 18.74 -9.64
C VAL A 158 4.18 19.28 -10.65
N LEU A 159 5.06 20.20 -10.24
CA LEU A 159 6.13 20.76 -11.08
C LEU A 159 7.06 19.67 -11.61
N ALA A 160 7.56 18.81 -10.70
CA ALA A 160 8.42 17.69 -11.05
C ALA A 160 7.71 16.67 -11.94
N GLY A 161 6.40 16.48 -11.78
CA GLY A 161 5.58 15.65 -12.66
C GLY A 161 5.54 16.21 -14.09
N ILE A 162 5.18 17.48 -14.26
CA ILE A 162 5.01 18.10 -15.59
C ILE A 162 6.36 18.18 -16.33
N VAL A 163 7.43 18.51 -15.61
CA VAL A 163 8.77 18.69 -16.19
C VAL A 163 9.56 17.38 -16.31
N GLY A 164 9.39 16.45 -15.37
CA GLY A 164 10.16 15.20 -15.29
C GLY A 164 9.37 13.92 -15.62
N GLY A 165 8.06 14.03 -15.82
CA GLY A 165 7.18 12.91 -16.10
C GLY A 165 6.59 12.24 -14.84
N PRO A 166 5.67 11.26 -15.03
CA PRO A 166 4.83 10.70 -13.97
C PRO A 166 5.62 10.15 -12.78
N TRP A 167 6.62 9.32 -13.06
CA TRP A 167 7.40 8.64 -12.03
C TRP A 167 8.25 9.61 -11.21
N VAL A 168 8.75 10.68 -11.81
CA VAL A 168 9.56 11.69 -11.11
C VAL A 168 8.68 12.53 -10.21
N GLY A 169 7.53 13.01 -10.70
CA GLY A 169 6.55 13.73 -9.87
C GLY A 169 6.06 12.88 -8.71
N GLY A 170 5.70 11.62 -8.98
CA GLY A 170 5.25 10.70 -7.94
C GLY A 170 6.32 10.45 -6.88
N SER A 171 7.56 10.20 -7.28
CA SER A 171 8.68 10.01 -6.34
C SER A 171 8.93 11.25 -5.47
N VAL A 172 8.88 12.46 -6.05
CA VAL A 172 9.01 13.70 -5.29
C VAL A 172 7.92 13.82 -4.22
N GLY A 173 6.66 13.57 -4.59
CA GLY A 173 5.55 13.62 -3.63
C GLY A 173 5.68 12.65 -2.46
N LEU A 174 6.02 11.39 -2.77
CA LEU A 174 6.25 10.38 -1.74
C LEU A 174 7.37 10.79 -0.79
N ILE A 175 8.52 11.20 -1.35
CA ILE A 175 9.70 11.57 -0.55
C ILE A 175 9.41 12.80 0.30
N SER A 176 8.75 13.83 -0.27
CA SER A 176 8.38 15.03 0.49
C SER A 176 7.52 14.70 1.70
N ASN A 177 6.50 13.86 1.57
CA ASN A 177 5.62 13.53 2.69
C ASN A 177 6.28 12.62 3.74
N LEU A 178 7.19 11.73 3.32
CA LEU A 178 8.03 10.99 4.27
C LEU A 178 8.97 11.93 5.04
N VAL A 179 9.57 12.91 4.36
CA VAL A 179 10.42 13.91 5.02
C VAL A 179 9.59 14.74 6.00
N SER A 180 8.44 15.30 5.57
CA SER A 180 7.54 16.09 6.42
C SER A 180 7.09 15.32 7.66
N SER A 181 6.78 14.02 7.50
CA SER A 181 6.39 13.13 8.61
C SER A 181 7.44 13.00 9.69
N ASN A 182 8.71 13.04 9.31
CA ASN A 182 9.80 12.86 10.25
C ASN A 182 10.31 14.18 10.86
N THR A 183 9.71 15.32 10.49
CA THR A 183 10.19 16.64 10.91
C THR A 183 9.13 17.56 11.49
N ILE A 184 8.02 17.77 10.78
CA ILE A 184 7.08 18.88 11.08
C ILE A 184 5.64 18.41 11.26
N ASP A 185 5.24 17.30 10.63
CA ASP A 185 3.89 16.75 10.76
C ASP A 185 3.88 15.22 10.68
N PRO A 186 3.90 14.51 11.82
CA PRO A 186 3.87 13.05 11.87
C PRO A 186 2.76 12.40 11.03
N ILE A 187 1.64 13.09 10.85
CA ILE A 187 0.46 12.59 10.13
C ILE A 187 0.69 12.55 8.62
N ALA A 188 1.72 13.21 8.08
CA ALA A 188 1.97 13.29 6.63
C ALA A 188 2.35 11.95 5.95
N ALA A 189 2.85 10.95 6.68
CA ALA A 189 3.42 9.73 6.06
C ALA A 189 2.42 8.93 5.21
N PRO A 190 1.20 8.59 5.69
CA PRO A 190 0.19 7.92 4.88
C PRO A 190 -0.19 8.68 3.60
N TYR A 191 -0.19 10.02 3.64
CA TYR A 191 -0.51 10.87 2.49
C TYR A 191 0.60 10.90 1.44
N GLY A 192 1.76 10.28 1.69
CA GLY A 192 2.79 10.08 0.67
C GLY A 192 2.29 9.30 -0.55
N ILE A 193 1.34 8.37 -0.37
CA ILE A 193 0.70 7.64 -1.48
C ILE A 193 -0.21 8.57 -2.29
N VAL A 194 -0.95 9.46 -1.62
CA VAL A 194 -1.79 10.47 -2.27
C VAL A 194 -0.93 11.41 -3.09
N SER A 195 0.14 11.95 -2.51
CA SER A 195 1.08 12.84 -3.19
C SER A 195 1.81 12.14 -4.35
N PHE A 196 2.13 10.84 -4.21
CA PHE A 196 2.63 10.03 -5.33
C PHE A 196 1.62 9.99 -6.48
N ALA A 197 0.35 9.70 -6.19
CA ALA A 197 -0.70 9.61 -7.20
C ALA A 197 -0.94 10.97 -7.89
N VAL A 198 -0.96 12.07 -7.13
CA VAL A 198 -1.08 13.44 -7.65
C VAL A 198 0.08 13.76 -8.59
N GLY A 199 1.33 13.52 -8.15
CA GLY A 199 2.53 13.77 -8.96
C GLY A 199 2.58 12.93 -10.23
N PHE A 200 2.17 11.66 -10.12
CA PHE A 200 2.09 10.74 -11.24
C PHE A 200 1.06 11.22 -12.27
N ALA A 201 -0.15 11.54 -11.82
CA ALA A 201 -1.22 12.04 -12.68
C ALA A 201 -0.84 13.37 -13.35
N ALA A 202 -0.24 14.30 -12.60
CA ALA A 202 0.27 15.55 -13.14
C ALA A 202 1.29 15.31 -14.26
N GLY A 203 2.19 14.34 -14.10
CA GLY A 203 3.18 14.01 -15.14
C GLY A 203 2.61 13.35 -16.40
N LEU A 204 1.45 12.70 -16.33
CA LEU A 204 0.78 12.17 -17.54
C LEU A 204 0.32 13.31 -18.46
N THR A 205 -0.05 14.44 -17.87
CA THR A 205 -0.56 15.61 -18.62
C THR A 205 0.49 16.25 -19.52
N ARG A 206 1.79 15.98 -19.27
CA ARG A 206 2.91 16.37 -20.15
C ARG A 206 2.72 15.82 -21.56
N TYR A 207 2.38 14.54 -21.68
CA TYR A 207 2.20 13.85 -22.97
C TYR A 207 0.99 14.40 -23.74
N LEU A 208 -0.03 14.85 -23.02
CA LEU A 208 -1.24 15.45 -23.60
C LEU A 208 -1.09 16.96 -23.87
N ASN A 209 0.07 17.56 -23.56
CA ASN A 209 0.34 18.99 -23.69
C ASN A 209 -0.65 19.91 -22.93
N TRP A 210 -1.22 19.45 -21.81
CA TRP A 210 -2.21 20.25 -21.05
C TRP A 210 -1.62 21.53 -20.46
N HIS A 211 -0.35 21.49 -20.06
CA HIS A 211 0.38 22.66 -19.55
C HIS A 211 0.44 23.84 -20.54
N LYS A 212 0.25 23.59 -21.85
CA LYS A 212 0.27 24.63 -22.90
C LYS A 212 -1.12 25.23 -23.18
N ARG A 213 -2.19 24.72 -22.57
CA ARG A 213 -3.58 25.09 -22.89
C ARG A 213 -4.32 25.53 -21.63
N PRO A 214 -5.09 26.62 -21.65
CA PRO A 214 -5.81 27.10 -20.46
C PRO A 214 -6.83 26.07 -19.93
N MET A 215 -7.54 25.38 -20.82
CA MET A 215 -8.44 24.29 -20.42
C MET A 215 -7.68 23.09 -19.81
N GLY A 216 -6.42 22.90 -20.22
CA GLY A 216 -5.54 21.88 -19.63
C GLY A 216 -5.11 22.23 -18.21
N TRP A 217 -5.02 23.52 -17.86
CA TRP A 217 -4.74 23.97 -16.49
C TRP A 217 -5.89 23.65 -15.56
N VAL A 218 -7.11 23.97 -15.98
CA VAL A 218 -8.34 23.64 -15.25
C VAL A 218 -8.49 22.13 -15.09
N ALA A 219 -8.27 21.37 -16.16
CA ALA A 219 -8.34 19.91 -16.11
C ALA A 219 -7.28 19.29 -15.19
N LEU A 220 -6.06 19.82 -15.17
CA LEU A 220 -5.00 19.38 -14.24
C LEU A 220 -5.36 19.72 -12.79
N TRP A 221 -5.88 20.91 -12.52
CA TRP A 221 -6.36 21.29 -11.20
C TRP A 221 -7.43 20.34 -10.67
N LEU A 222 -8.51 20.14 -11.45
CA LEU A 222 -9.60 19.25 -11.07
C LEU A 222 -9.13 17.79 -10.91
N LEU A 223 -8.16 17.35 -11.72
CA LEU A 223 -7.55 16.03 -11.59
C LEU A 223 -6.78 15.88 -10.28
N CYS A 224 -5.90 16.84 -9.95
CA CYS A 224 -5.14 16.83 -8.69
C CYS A 224 -6.07 16.90 -7.48
N PHE A 225 -7.09 17.77 -7.52
CA PHE A 225 -8.12 17.89 -6.49
C PHE A 225 -8.88 16.58 -6.28
N ALA A 226 -9.39 15.98 -7.36
CA ALA A 226 -10.18 14.75 -7.26
C ALA A 226 -9.34 13.59 -6.69
N ILE A 227 -8.08 13.45 -7.12
CA ILE A 227 -7.18 12.43 -6.58
C ILE A 227 -6.92 12.66 -5.09
N ALA A 228 -6.63 13.91 -4.70
CA ALA A 228 -6.35 14.25 -3.31
C ALA A 228 -7.56 13.94 -2.42
N ALA A 229 -8.71 14.56 -2.68
CA ALA A 229 -9.88 14.42 -1.81
C ALA A 229 -10.39 12.97 -1.73
N MET A 230 -10.43 12.26 -2.87
CA MET A 230 -10.92 10.88 -2.92
C MET A 230 -9.96 9.87 -2.26
N ALA A 231 -8.65 10.09 -2.36
CA ALA A 231 -7.66 9.18 -1.78
C ALA A 231 -7.37 9.51 -0.30
N SER A 232 -7.43 10.79 0.09
CA SER A 232 -7.27 11.24 1.47
C SER A 232 -8.44 10.80 2.36
N THR A 233 -9.69 10.90 1.89
CA THR A 233 -10.86 10.61 2.75
C THR A 233 -10.81 9.22 3.41
N PRO A 234 -10.54 8.09 2.70
CA PRO A 234 -10.37 6.79 3.35
C PRO A 234 -9.19 6.75 4.32
N LEU A 235 -8.09 7.43 4.02
CA LEU A 235 -6.93 7.50 4.90
C LEU A 235 -7.26 8.27 6.19
N ASN A 236 -8.04 9.35 6.10
CA ASN A 236 -8.52 10.10 7.26
C ASN A 236 -9.31 9.18 8.21
N PHE A 237 -10.18 8.30 7.69
CA PHE A 237 -10.89 7.33 8.53
C PHE A 237 -9.96 6.28 9.17
N LEU A 238 -8.92 5.84 8.47
CA LEU A 238 -8.00 4.83 8.97
C LEU A 238 -7.02 5.37 10.02
N PHE A 239 -6.57 6.61 9.88
CA PHE A 239 -5.49 7.17 10.69
C PHE A 239 -5.91 8.29 11.62
N ASN A 240 -7.05 8.96 11.34
CA ASN A 240 -7.45 10.19 12.01
C ASN A 240 -8.95 10.25 12.33
N ASN A 241 -9.64 9.10 12.42
CA ASN A 241 -11.08 9.00 12.71
C ASN A 241 -11.99 9.85 11.80
N GLY A 242 -11.55 10.15 10.57
CA GLY A 242 -12.27 10.92 9.57
C GLY A 242 -11.82 12.38 9.45
N ALA A 243 -11.07 12.91 10.42
CA ALA A 243 -10.60 14.29 10.41
C ALA A 243 -9.50 14.53 9.36
N THR A 244 -9.48 15.73 8.80
CA THR A 244 -8.54 16.22 7.78
C THR A 244 -7.22 16.69 8.40
N SER A 245 -7.18 16.90 9.73
CA SER A 245 -6.09 17.57 10.48
C SER A 245 -5.90 19.05 10.11
N VAL A 246 -6.81 19.63 9.33
CA VAL A 246 -6.84 21.06 9.02
C VAL A 246 -8.09 21.65 9.64
N GLY A 247 -7.92 22.62 10.55
CA GLY A 247 -9.03 23.14 11.35
C GLY A 247 -10.22 23.68 10.55
N PHE A 248 -9.99 24.18 9.33
CA PHE A 248 -11.08 24.60 8.44
C PHE A 248 -11.90 23.42 7.89
N GLY A 249 -11.26 22.35 7.43
CA GLY A 249 -11.93 21.15 6.94
C GLY A 249 -12.67 20.42 8.07
N ASP A 250 -12.04 20.32 9.23
CA ASP A 250 -12.62 19.68 10.42
C ASP A 250 -13.84 20.45 10.94
N ALA A 251 -13.84 21.79 10.85
CA ALA A 251 -14.99 22.61 11.19
C ALA A 251 -16.18 22.39 10.24
N ILE A 252 -15.92 22.18 8.94
CA ILE A 252 -16.95 21.85 7.95
C ILE A 252 -17.51 20.45 8.23
N ASP A 253 -16.67 19.46 8.47
CA ASP A 253 -17.09 18.10 8.82
C ASP A 253 -17.97 18.11 10.08
N ALA A 254 -17.54 18.77 11.15
CA ALA A 254 -18.30 18.89 12.39
C ALA A 254 -19.67 19.57 12.18
N SER A 255 -19.70 20.63 11.37
CA SER A 255 -20.94 21.33 11.02
C SER A 255 -21.90 20.43 10.24
N LEU A 256 -21.42 19.73 9.21
CA LEU A 256 -22.26 18.84 8.40
C LEU A 256 -22.75 17.62 9.20
N THR A 257 -21.91 17.10 10.10
CA THR A 257 -22.30 16.02 11.01
C THR A 257 -23.39 16.49 11.99
N SER A 258 -23.34 17.74 12.47
CA SER A 258 -24.42 18.33 13.30
C SER A 258 -25.76 18.44 12.56
N PHE A 259 -25.73 18.54 11.23
CA PHE A 259 -26.92 18.49 10.37
C PHE A 259 -27.36 17.05 10.04
N HIS A 260 -26.80 16.04 10.71
CA HIS A 260 -27.11 14.62 10.55
C HIS A 260 -26.78 14.07 9.15
N LEU A 261 -25.82 14.67 8.42
CA LEU A 261 -25.30 14.05 7.21
C LEU A 261 -24.48 12.80 7.55
N PRO A 262 -24.40 11.81 6.62
CA PRO A 262 -23.55 10.65 6.80
C PRO A 262 -22.09 11.06 7.00
N THR A 263 -21.42 10.50 8.01
CA THR A 263 -20.04 10.86 8.40
C THR A 263 -19.05 10.78 7.24
N LEU A 264 -19.18 9.78 6.37
CA LEU A 264 -18.33 9.64 5.18
C LEU A 264 -18.48 10.83 4.21
N LEU A 265 -19.71 11.33 4.04
CA LEU A 265 -19.99 12.46 3.15
C LEU A 265 -19.53 13.77 3.80
N ALA A 266 -19.75 13.94 5.11
CA ALA A 266 -19.29 15.11 5.85
C ALA A 266 -17.76 15.23 5.83
N ALA A 267 -17.04 14.14 6.12
CA ALA A 267 -15.58 14.07 6.05
C ALA A 267 -15.05 14.34 4.64
N PHE A 268 -15.67 13.75 3.60
CA PHE A 268 -15.29 14.02 2.21
C PHE A 268 -15.47 15.49 1.83
N LEU A 269 -16.57 16.12 2.25
CA LEU A 269 -16.83 17.53 1.96
C LEU A 269 -15.89 18.46 2.73
N GLY A 270 -15.53 18.12 3.98
CA GLY A 270 -14.51 18.82 4.74
C GLY A 270 -13.14 18.75 4.06
N GLU A 271 -12.71 17.56 3.65
CA GLU A 271 -11.47 17.35 2.90
C GLU A 271 -11.50 18.13 1.57
N ALA A 272 -12.58 18.00 0.80
CA ALA A 272 -12.73 18.65 -0.49
C ALA A 272 -12.70 20.18 -0.39
N ALA A 273 -13.24 20.75 0.69
CA ALA A 273 -13.23 22.20 0.91
C ALA A 273 -11.82 22.75 1.14
N VAL A 274 -10.90 21.94 1.70
CA VAL A 274 -9.49 22.29 1.86
C VAL A 274 -8.71 22.02 0.57
N ASP A 275 -8.90 20.83 -0.01
CA ASP A 275 -8.15 20.38 -1.19
C ASP A 275 -8.45 21.19 -2.45
N LEU A 276 -9.68 21.67 -2.64
CA LEU A 276 -10.05 22.42 -3.83
C LEU A 276 -9.23 23.71 -4.01
N PRO A 277 -9.17 24.64 -3.02
CA PRO A 277 -8.30 25.81 -3.11
C PRO A 277 -6.82 25.46 -3.02
N ASP A 278 -6.44 24.44 -2.24
CA ASP A 278 -5.04 24.00 -2.11
C ASP A 278 -4.47 23.55 -3.46
N LYS A 279 -5.19 22.67 -4.17
CA LYS A 279 -4.75 22.18 -5.48
C LYS A 279 -4.82 23.25 -6.56
N PHE A 280 -5.69 24.26 -6.41
CA PHE A 280 -5.72 25.39 -7.33
C PHE A 280 -4.41 26.18 -7.25
N ILE A 281 -4.03 26.60 -6.04
CA ILE A 281 -2.78 27.35 -5.79
C ILE A 281 -1.57 26.52 -6.23
N THR A 282 -1.56 25.23 -5.85
CA THR A 282 -0.51 24.27 -6.18
C THR A 282 -0.27 24.16 -7.69
N VAL A 283 -1.34 23.95 -8.47
CA VAL A 283 -1.24 23.75 -9.92
C VAL A 283 -0.86 25.04 -10.63
N VAL A 284 -1.46 26.18 -10.25
CA VAL A 284 -1.11 27.48 -10.84
C VAL A 284 0.36 27.83 -10.58
N ALA A 285 0.82 27.70 -9.33
CA ALA A 285 2.22 27.96 -8.98
C ALA A 285 3.17 27.05 -9.75
N ALA A 286 2.90 25.74 -9.79
CA ALA A 286 3.73 24.78 -10.51
C ALA A 286 3.80 25.09 -12.02
N LEU A 287 2.69 25.47 -12.65
CA LEU A 287 2.66 25.79 -14.07
C LEU A 287 3.39 27.10 -14.40
N LEU A 288 3.23 28.14 -13.57
CA LEU A 288 3.97 29.39 -13.73
C LEU A 288 5.48 29.18 -13.61
N ILE A 289 5.92 28.40 -12.62
CA ILE A 289 7.33 28.03 -12.46
C ILE A 289 7.80 27.22 -13.68
N ALA A 290 7.01 26.24 -14.14
CA ALA A 290 7.35 25.42 -15.30
C ALA A 290 7.48 26.24 -16.59
N GLN A 291 6.67 27.30 -16.75
CA GLN A 291 6.78 28.23 -17.88
C GLN A 291 8.03 29.11 -17.82
N GLY A 292 8.49 29.47 -16.62
CA GLY A 292 9.71 30.25 -16.42
C GLY A 292 11.01 29.45 -16.62
N ILE A 293 10.98 28.12 -16.48
CA ILE A 293 12.14 27.27 -16.70
C ILE A 293 12.32 27.02 -18.21
N ALA A 294 13.31 27.67 -18.82
CA ALA A 294 13.75 27.33 -20.18
C ALA A 294 14.18 25.86 -20.22
N GLN A 295 13.59 25.06 -21.13
CA GLN A 295 13.93 23.64 -21.29
C GLN A 295 15.12 23.52 -22.26
N PRO A 296 16.38 23.31 -21.80
CA PRO A 296 17.45 22.98 -22.72
C PRO A 296 17.17 21.60 -23.33
N GLN A 297 16.93 21.55 -24.63
CA GLN A 297 16.97 20.31 -25.41
C GLN A 297 18.40 19.77 -25.36
N ARG A 298 18.66 18.73 -24.56
CA ARG A 298 19.94 18.02 -24.59
C ARG A 298 19.77 16.66 -25.25
N THR A 299 20.57 16.46 -26.29
CA THR A 299 20.62 15.32 -27.21
C THR A 299 21.50 14.19 -26.67
N THR A 300 21.30 13.75 -25.43
CA THR A 300 21.91 12.50 -24.96
C THR A 300 20.89 11.39 -25.06
N SER A 301 21.25 10.30 -25.76
CA SER A 301 20.40 9.11 -25.90
C SER A 301 19.90 8.67 -24.52
N PRO A 302 18.58 8.73 -24.25
CA PRO A 302 18.05 8.49 -22.92
C PRO A 302 18.32 7.04 -22.54
N ALA A 303 18.72 6.82 -21.28
CA ALA A 303 18.65 5.49 -20.68
C ALA A 303 17.16 5.13 -20.56
N GLU A 304 16.61 4.49 -21.59
CA GLU A 304 15.22 4.02 -21.60
C GLU A 304 15.15 2.76 -20.75
N PHE A 305 14.39 2.81 -19.65
CA PHE A 305 14.22 1.69 -18.74
C PHE A 305 12.82 1.10 -18.86
N ASP A 306 12.72 -0.21 -19.14
CA ASP A 306 11.44 -0.90 -19.25
C ASP A 306 11.06 -1.65 -17.95
N LEU A 307 10.22 -1.04 -17.11
CA LEU A 307 9.57 -1.68 -15.95
C LEU A 307 8.70 -2.87 -16.33
N SER A 308 8.20 -2.97 -17.57
CA SER A 308 7.27 -4.06 -17.91
C SER A 308 7.99 -5.39 -17.84
N GLU A 309 9.27 -5.41 -18.21
CA GLU A 309 10.13 -6.56 -18.01
C GLU A 309 10.27 -6.87 -16.51
N ALA A 310 10.45 -5.85 -15.66
CA ALA A 310 10.58 -6.02 -14.20
C ALA A 310 9.31 -6.59 -13.53
N PHE A 311 8.12 -6.28 -14.02
CA PHE A 311 6.88 -6.89 -13.48
C PHE A 311 6.59 -8.25 -14.13
N THR A 312 6.80 -8.40 -15.43
CA THR A 312 6.38 -9.61 -16.15
C THR A 312 7.40 -10.76 -16.04
N PHE A 313 8.67 -10.50 -15.74
CA PHE A 313 9.69 -11.57 -15.66
C PHE A 313 9.35 -12.62 -14.60
N VAL A 314 8.73 -12.21 -13.47
CA VAL A 314 8.36 -13.12 -12.38
C VAL A 314 7.44 -14.20 -12.90
N VAL A 315 6.37 -13.80 -13.60
CA VAL A 315 5.36 -14.72 -14.13
C VAL A 315 5.86 -15.46 -15.37
N ARG A 316 6.77 -14.86 -16.15
CA ARG A 316 7.42 -15.52 -17.30
C ARG A 316 8.45 -16.57 -16.90
N SER A 317 8.96 -16.52 -15.66
CA SER A 317 9.99 -17.45 -15.19
C SER A 317 9.46 -18.86 -15.03
N HIS A 318 10.26 -19.85 -15.42
CA HIS A 318 9.87 -21.25 -15.25
C HIS A 318 9.70 -21.62 -13.76
N GLY A 319 8.57 -22.26 -13.43
CA GLY A 319 8.24 -22.68 -12.06
C GLY A 319 8.04 -21.54 -11.06
N TRP A 320 7.60 -20.37 -11.54
CA TRP A 320 7.43 -19.17 -10.71
C TRP A 320 6.52 -19.39 -9.49
N VAL A 321 5.42 -20.15 -9.63
CA VAL A 321 4.50 -20.43 -8.51
C VAL A 321 5.22 -21.11 -7.35
N ARG A 322 6.05 -22.12 -7.63
CA ARG A 322 6.84 -22.82 -6.60
C ARG A 322 7.87 -21.90 -5.96
N LYS A 323 8.52 -21.05 -6.76
CA LYS A 323 9.54 -20.12 -6.27
C LYS A 323 8.94 -18.99 -5.42
N LEU A 324 7.78 -18.48 -5.83
CA LEU A 324 7.00 -17.49 -5.08
C LEU A 324 6.41 -18.10 -3.81
N GLY A 325 5.90 -19.33 -3.87
CA GLY A 325 5.41 -20.07 -2.70
C GLY A 325 6.52 -20.30 -1.65
N ALA A 326 7.73 -20.65 -2.09
CA ALA A 326 8.88 -20.76 -1.18
C ALA A 326 9.26 -19.41 -0.55
N ALA A 327 9.18 -18.32 -1.29
CA ALA A 327 9.40 -16.98 -0.75
C ALA A 327 8.29 -16.57 0.23
N ALA A 328 7.02 -16.86 -0.07
CA ALA A 328 5.88 -16.64 0.82
C ALA A 328 6.05 -17.42 2.13
N LEU A 329 6.54 -18.66 2.07
CA LEU A 329 6.88 -19.45 3.24
C LEU A 329 7.99 -18.79 4.07
N CYS A 330 9.00 -18.21 3.42
CA CYS A 330 10.05 -17.46 4.13
C CYS A 330 9.51 -16.19 4.79
N VAL A 331 8.55 -15.50 4.17
CA VAL A 331 7.87 -14.34 4.78
C VAL A 331 7.04 -14.77 5.99
N LEU A 332 6.26 -15.85 5.87
CA LEU A 332 5.43 -16.41 6.95
C LEU A 332 6.28 -16.77 8.18
N PHE A 333 7.46 -17.33 7.94
CA PHE A 333 8.39 -17.76 8.99
C PHE A 333 9.54 -16.78 9.23
N SER A 334 9.39 -15.52 8.80
CA SER A 334 10.45 -14.50 8.93
C SER A 334 10.87 -14.24 10.38
N TRP A 335 9.97 -14.44 11.34
CA TRP A 335 10.23 -14.32 12.78
C TRP A 335 11.27 -15.31 13.32
N LEU A 336 11.57 -16.41 12.62
CA LEU A 336 12.65 -17.33 12.98
C LEU A 336 14.05 -16.84 12.56
N VAL A 337 14.17 -15.63 12.00
CA VAL A 337 15.42 -15.00 11.49
C VAL A 337 16.04 -15.72 10.30
N VAL A 338 16.27 -17.04 10.37
CA VAL A 338 16.87 -17.83 9.28
C VAL A 338 16.06 -17.74 7.98
N PRO A 339 14.71 -17.89 7.98
CA PRO A 339 13.92 -17.75 6.75
C PRO A 339 13.96 -16.33 6.18
N TYR A 340 14.02 -15.31 7.04
CA TYR A 340 14.21 -13.92 6.64
C TYR A 340 15.56 -13.70 5.94
N LEU A 341 16.66 -14.18 6.55
CA LEU A 341 18.00 -14.10 5.96
C LEU A 341 18.10 -14.88 4.66
N LEU A 342 17.44 -16.05 4.58
CA LEU A 342 17.39 -16.85 3.37
C LEU A 342 16.68 -16.11 2.22
N LEU A 343 15.54 -15.46 2.51
CA LEU A 343 14.82 -14.65 1.52
C LEU A 343 15.65 -13.44 1.09
N SER A 344 16.24 -12.70 2.02
CA SER A 344 17.13 -11.57 1.72
C SER A 344 18.30 -11.99 0.82
N GLY A 345 18.93 -13.14 1.11
CA GLY A 345 19.95 -13.74 0.26
C GLY A 345 19.46 -14.17 -1.12
N TYR A 346 18.22 -14.66 -1.22
CA TYR A 346 17.59 -14.99 -2.50
C TYR A 346 17.40 -13.73 -3.36
N LEU A 347 16.98 -12.61 -2.76
CA LEU A 347 16.83 -11.33 -3.45
C LEU A 347 18.19 -10.82 -4.00
N ILE A 348 19.27 -11.01 -3.26
CA ILE A 348 20.63 -10.70 -3.75
C ILE A 348 21.00 -11.57 -4.93
N ASP A 349 20.76 -12.88 -4.84
CA ASP A 349 21.08 -13.83 -5.92
C ASP A 349 20.28 -13.52 -7.19
N LEU A 350 19.02 -13.09 -7.04
CA LEU A 350 18.19 -12.58 -8.13
C LEU A 350 18.77 -11.30 -8.73
N ALA A 351 19.15 -10.32 -7.92
CA ALA A 351 19.76 -9.08 -8.40
C ALA A 351 21.10 -9.35 -9.14
N ARG A 352 21.91 -10.27 -8.62
CA ARG A 352 23.16 -10.73 -9.25
C ARG A 352 22.89 -11.44 -10.59
N SER A 353 21.90 -12.32 -10.62
CA SER A 353 21.47 -13.03 -11.84
C SER A 353 21.00 -12.04 -12.91
N ARG A 354 20.20 -11.04 -12.53
CA ARG A 354 19.72 -10.02 -13.46
C ARG A 354 20.84 -9.15 -14.01
N ARG A 355 21.81 -8.78 -13.16
CA ARG A 355 23.01 -8.05 -13.56
C ARG A 355 23.84 -8.83 -14.60
N ALA A 356 23.94 -10.15 -14.44
CA ALA A 356 24.57 -11.07 -15.39
C ALA A 356 23.71 -11.39 -16.64
N ASP A 357 22.59 -10.68 -16.84
CA ASP A 357 21.66 -10.83 -17.96
C ASP A 357 20.84 -12.13 -18.00
N HIS A 358 20.76 -12.86 -16.89
CA HIS A 358 19.80 -13.96 -16.75
C HIS A 358 18.38 -13.41 -16.56
N ARG A 359 17.41 -14.02 -17.25
CA ARG A 359 16.00 -13.58 -17.28
C ARG A 359 15.06 -14.41 -16.41
N ASP A 360 15.55 -15.51 -15.83
CA ASP A 360 14.77 -16.41 -14.99
C ASP A 360 15.04 -16.21 -13.49
N LEU A 361 14.02 -16.46 -12.68
CA LEU A 361 14.18 -16.55 -11.21
C LEU A 361 15.18 -17.66 -10.82
N PRO A 362 16.10 -17.42 -9.88
CA PRO A 362 17.01 -18.44 -9.35
C PRO A 362 16.30 -19.67 -8.76
N ALA A 363 16.95 -20.84 -8.78
CA ALA A 363 16.42 -22.05 -8.14
C ALA A 363 16.66 -22.03 -6.61
N TRP A 364 15.82 -22.68 -5.80
CA TRP A 364 15.98 -22.74 -4.32
C TRP A 364 17.08 -23.69 -3.79
N ASN A 365 18.02 -24.12 -4.64
CA ASN A 365 18.97 -25.21 -4.37
C ASN A 365 20.20 -24.86 -3.53
N ARG A 366 20.48 -23.58 -3.27
CA ARG A 366 21.70 -23.13 -2.55
C ARG A 366 21.36 -22.28 -1.29
N PRO A 367 20.79 -22.89 -0.23
CA PRO A 367 20.32 -22.13 0.93
C PRO A 367 21.45 -21.50 1.75
N TRP A 368 22.56 -22.20 1.95
CA TRP A 368 23.63 -21.72 2.84
C TRP A 368 24.39 -20.48 2.33
N PRO A 369 24.82 -20.42 1.05
CA PRO A 369 25.39 -19.19 0.50
C PRO A 369 24.43 -18.01 0.58
N ARG A 370 23.12 -18.26 0.40
CA ARG A 370 22.09 -17.21 0.50
C ARG A 370 21.93 -16.70 1.92
N ILE A 371 21.88 -17.57 2.92
CA ILE A 371 21.83 -17.13 4.32
C ILE A 371 23.04 -16.25 4.66
N LYS A 372 24.24 -16.61 4.18
CA LYS A 372 25.45 -15.77 4.35
C LYS A 372 25.31 -14.42 3.66
N ASP A 373 24.85 -14.38 2.41
CA ASP A 373 24.65 -13.12 1.68
C ASP A 373 23.56 -12.26 2.33
N GLY A 374 22.46 -12.88 2.78
CA GLY A 374 21.40 -12.24 3.55
C GLY A 374 21.90 -11.65 4.86
N PHE A 375 22.69 -12.40 5.64
CA PHE A 375 23.29 -11.88 6.86
C PHE A 375 24.18 -10.66 6.59
N LYS A 376 25.04 -10.75 5.58
CA LYS A 376 25.98 -9.69 5.22
C LYS A 376 25.28 -8.40 4.79
N ILE A 377 24.25 -8.48 3.94
CA ILE A 377 23.54 -7.27 3.51
C ILE A 377 22.77 -6.65 4.66
N ASN A 378 22.15 -7.45 5.52
CA ASN A 378 21.43 -6.94 6.69
C ASN A 378 22.39 -6.29 7.68
N LEU A 379 23.60 -6.84 7.84
CA LEU A 379 24.66 -6.21 8.61
C LEU A 379 25.06 -4.86 8.01
N VAL A 380 25.22 -4.77 6.68
CA VAL A 380 25.52 -3.49 6.01
C VAL A 380 24.40 -2.48 6.25
N LEU A 381 23.14 -2.85 6.03
CA LEU A 381 22.00 -1.96 6.24
C LEU A 381 21.89 -1.52 7.71
N LEU A 382 22.13 -2.42 8.66
CA LEU A 382 22.18 -2.10 10.09
C LEU A 382 23.29 -1.08 10.38
N LEU A 383 24.49 -1.27 9.81
CA LEU A 383 25.60 -0.32 9.97
C LEU A 383 25.29 1.05 9.37
N TRP A 384 24.59 1.09 8.23
CA TRP A 384 24.09 2.34 7.66
C TRP A 384 22.97 2.98 8.50
N ALA A 385 22.17 2.18 9.21
CA ALA A 385 21.12 2.67 10.10
C ALA A 385 21.65 3.14 11.48
N LEU A 386 22.88 2.79 11.86
CA LEU A 386 23.46 3.14 13.16
C LEU A 386 23.37 4.64 13.52
N PRO A 387 23.68 5.59 12.62
CA PRO A 387 23.55 7.01 12.95
C PRO A 387 22.13 7.40 13.36
N SER A 388 21.11 6.84 12.68
CA SER A 388 19.70 7.05 13.04
C SER A 388 19.39 6.50 14.44
N LEU A 389 19.80 5.26 14.70
CA LEU A 389 19.61 4.60 16.00
C LEU A 389 20.27 5.41 17.12
N VAL A 390 21.53 5.82 16.95
CA VAL A 390 22.27 6.60 17.96
C VAL A 390 21.60 7.95 18.22
N LEU A 391 21.19 8.66 17.17
CA LEU A 391 20.55 9.97 17.29
C LEU A 391 19.15 9.92 17.93
N SER A 392 18.47 8.77 17.88
CA SER A 392 17.18 8.56 18.54
C SER A 392 17.28 8.30 20.06
N ILE A 393 18.46 7.88 20.56
CA ILE A 393 18.64 7.51 21.98
C ILE A 393 18.25 8.65 22.93
N PRO A 394 18.74 9.90 22.76
CA PRO A 394 18.38 11.00 23.66
C PRO A 394 16.86 11.23 23.73
N ALA A 395 16.17 11.19 22.59
CA ALA A 395 14.71 11.36 22.56
C ALA A 395 13.98 10.24 23.29
N THR A 396 14.40 8.99 23.12
CA THR A 396 13.77 7.85 23.82
C THR A 396 13.99 7.91 25.33
N ILE A 397 15.18 8.28 25.79
CA ILE A 397 15.49 8.46 27.22
C ILE A 397 14.61 9.57 27.79
N VAL A 398 14.58 10.72 27.13
CA VAL A 398 13.79 11.88 27.55
C VAL A 398 12.29 11.57 27.61
N ALA A 399 11.76 10.86 26.60
CA ALA A 399 10.37 10.42 26.58
C ALA A 399 10.05 9.43 27.71
N SER A 400 10.95 8.49 27.99
CA SER A 400 10.78 7.51 29.07
C SER A 400 10.88 8.12 30.47
N ALA A 401 11.67 9.18 30.64
CA ALA A 401 11.89 9.83 31.93
C ALA A 401 10.73 10.75 32.36
N ARG A 402 9.95 11.29 31.41
CA ARG A 402 8.89 12.27 31.73
C ARG A 402 7.53 11.66 32.07
N GLY A 403 7.26 10.40 31.72
CA GLY A 403 5.91 9.84 31.80
C GLY A 403 4.91 10.62 30.90
N GLN A 404 3.68 10.12 30.74
CA GLN A 404 2.68 10.72 29.84
C GLN A 404 2.12 12.09 30.31
N SER A 405 2.55 12.64 31.46
CA SER A 405 1.78 13.64 32.21
C SER A 405 2.28 15.09 32.17
N SER A 406 3.22 15.49 31.32
CA SER A 406 3.65 16.90 31.23
C SER A 406 3.89 17.38 29.80
N LEU A 407 2.81 17.55 29.04
CA LEU A 407 2.81 18.09 27.68
C LEU A 407 2.94 19.63 27.59
N ILE A 408 3.30 20.34 28.66
CA ILE A 408 3.13 21.82 28.74
C ILE A 408 4.43 22.59 29.07
N SER A 409 5.56 21.94 29.39
CA SER A 409 6.84 22.66 29.56
C SER A 409 7.88 22.22 28.52
N SER A 410 8.09 23.06 27.50
CA SER A 410 9.19 22.93 26.54
C SER A 410 10.51 23.28 27.23
N ASP A 411 11.24 22.26 27.68
CA ASP A 411 12.60 22.46 28.19
C ASP A 411 13.61 22.35 27.03
N PRO A 412 14.70 23.14 27.01
CA PRO A 412 15.71 23.12 25.93
C PRO A 412 16.31 21.73 25.66
N VAL A 413 16.38 20.88 26.69
CA VAL A 413 16.86 19.50 26.59
C VAL A 413 15.89 18.62 25.78
N SER A 414 14.59 18.88 25.91
CA SER A 414 13.55 18.16 25.16
C SER A 414 13.55 18.53 23.68
N ASP A 415 13.71 19.82 23.40
CA ASP A 415 13.77 20.34 22.04
C ASP A 415 15.02 19.83 21.32
N LEU A 416 16.18 19.86 22.00
CA LEU A 416 17.42 19.30 21.46
C LEU A 416 17.30 17.80 21.18
N ALA A 417 16.70 17.03 22.09
CA ALA A 417 16.50 15.60 21.89
C ALA A 417 15.56 15.32 20.71
N ALA A 418 14.49 16.09 20.55
CA ALA A 418 13.58 16.01 19.41
C ALA A 418 14.27 16.35 18.09
N ILE A 419 15.12 17.39 18.06
CA ILE A 419 15.91 17.76 16.87
C ILE A 419 16.87 16.63 16.48
N LEU A 420 17.59 16.05 17.44
CA LEU A 420 18.50 14.93 17.17
C LEU A 420 17.74 13.72 16.61
N ALA A 421 16.60 13.36 17.19
CA ALA A 421 15.75 12.30 16.66
C ALA A 421 15.25 12.60 15.25
N ALA A 422 14.84 13.83 14.95
CA ALA A 422 14.43 14.24 13.61
C ALA A 422 15.57 14.08 12.59
N ILE A 423 16.81 14.49 12.94
CA ILE A 423 17.99 14.27 12.09
C ILE A 423 18.23 12.77 11.87
N GLY A 424 18.13 11.97 12.93
CA GLY A 424 18.23 10.51 12.84
C GLY A 424 17.16 9.89 11.93
N SER A 425 15.92 10.37 12.01
CA SER A 425 14.81 9.92 11.18
C SER A 425 14.98 10.31 9.70
N ILE A 426 15.48 11.51 9.42
CA ILE A 426 15.83 11.90 8.04
C ILE A 426 16.95 10.99 7.50
N TRP A 427 17.95 10.66 8.34
CA TRP A 427 19.05 9.79 7.92
C TRP A 427 18.55 8.40 7.49
N ILE A 428 17.63 7.76 8.23
CA ILE A 428 17.12 6.44 7.84
C ILE A 428 16.33 6.48 6.52
N LEU A 429 15.61 7.58 6.24
CA LEU A 429 14.97 7.78 4.94
C LEU A 429 16.00 7.90 3.80
N VAL A 430 17.10 8.63 4.05
CA VAL A 430 18.20 8.74 3.08
C VAL A 430 18.82 7.36 2.82
N VAL A 431 19.03 6.56 3.86
CA VAL A 431 19.53 5.18 3.71
C VAL A 431 18.59 4.33 2.86
N LEU A 432 17.28 4.45 3.08
CA LEU A 432 16.26 3.73 2.31
C LEU A 432 16.28 4.12 0.82
N LEU A 433 16.44 5.42 0.52
CA LEU A 433 16.61 5.89 -0.86
C LEU A 433 17.95 5.45 -1.48
N PHE A 434 18.98 5.28 -0.66
CA PHE A 434 20.31 4.86 -1.10
C PHE A 434 20.44 3.34 -1.21
N GLU A 435 19.44 2.59 -0.76
CA GLU A 435 19.44 1.12 -0.76
C GLU A 435 19.84 0.51 -2.13
N PRO A 436 19.31 0.95 -3.29
CA PRO A 436 19.73 0.42 -4.59
C PRO A 436 21.23 0.64 -4.86
N ALA A 437 21.79 1.77 -4.41
CA ALA A 437 23.21 2.08 -4.55
C ALA A 437 24.07 1.24 -3.60
N ILE A 438 23.67 1.10 -2.34
CA ILE A 438 24.34 0.26 -1.34
C ILE A 438 24.36 -1.21 -1.80
N PHE A 439 23.22 -1.73 -2.25
CA PHE A 439 23.11 -3.08 -2.79
C PHE A 439 23.96 -3.27 -4.04
N SER A 440 23.97 -2.30 -4.96
CA SER A 440 24.78 -2.41 -6.16
C SER A 440 26.28 -2.49 -5.86
N GLU A 441 26.79 -1.73 -4.87
CA GLU A 441 28.19 -1.81 -4.44
C GLU A 441 28.47 -3.12 -3.70
N TYR A 442 27.49 -3.66 -2.96
CA TYR A 442 27.57 -5.01 -2.38
C TYR A 442 27.69 -6.09 -3.47
N LEU A 443 26.91 -5.98 -4.55
CA LEU A 443 26.97 -6.91 -5.70
C LEU A 443 28.33 -6.87 -6.42
N ASP A 444 29.04 -5.75 -6.36
CA ASP A 444 30.33 -5.58 -7.03
C ASP A 444 31.52 -6.02 -6.18
N ARG A 445 31.52 -5.62 -4.91
CA ARG A 445 32.71 -5.67 -4.05
C ARG A 445 32.43 -6.23 -2.66
N GLY A 446 31.24 -6.79 -2.44
CA GLY A 446 30.82 -7.34 -1.15
C GLY A 446 30.71 -6.28 -0.04
N LEU A 447 30.95 -6.72 1.20
CA LEU A 447 30.80 -5.88 2.41
C LEU A 447 31.60 -4.58 2.35
N VAL A 448 32.87 -4.65 1.95
CA VAL A 448 33.79 -3.49 1.94
C VAL A 448 33.39 -2.46 0.87
N GLY A 449 32.79 -2.91 -0.23
CA GLY A 449 32.20 -2.03 -1.22
C GLY A 449 31.04 -1.23 -0.66
N ALA A 450 30.09 -1.94 -0.07
CA ALA A 450 28.81 -1.39 0.37
C ALA A 450 28.92 -0.43 1.56
N LEU A 451 29.94 -0.57 2.41
CA LEU A 451 30.20 0.33 3.54
C LEU A 451 31.01 1.58 3.15
N ASN A 452 31.54 1.65 1.93
CA ASN A 452 32.35 2.77 1.50
C ASN A 452 31.47 3.96 1.05
N LEU A 453 31.24 4.90 1.96
CA LEU A 453 30.47 6.14 1.76
C LEU A 453 30.84 6.88 0.46
N TRP A 454 32.14 6.96 0.14
CA TRP A 454 32.62 7.66 -1.04
C TRP A 454 32.22 6.98 -2.34
N ARG A 455 32.27 5.63 -2.38
CA ARG A 455 31.86 4.86 -3.57
C ARG A 455 30.36 4.90 -3.78
N VAL A 456 29.59 4.65 -2.72
CA VAL A 456 28.12 4.76 -2.74
C VAL A 456 27.71 6.16 -3.21
N GLY A 457 28.31 7.20 -2.63
CA GLY A 457 28.09 8.60 -3.03
C GLY A 457 28.47 8.89 -4.48
N ARG A 458 29.60 8.36 -4.98
CA ARG A 458 30.00 8.52 -6.38
C ARG A 458 29.00 7.87 -7.34
N ARG A 459 28.52 6.66 -7.01
CA ARG A 459 27.54 5.94 -7.83
C ARG A 459 26.19 6.66 -7.85
N LEU A 460 25.72 7.15 -6.70
CA LEU A 460 24.52 7.99 -6.60
C LEU A 460 24.62 9.25 -7.47
N ARG A 461 25.76 9.97 -7.42
CA ARG A 461 25.97 11.21 -8.19
C ARG A 461 26.01 11.00 -9.70
N ARG A 462 26.42 9.82 -10.19
CA ARG A 462 26.52 9.54 -11.63
C ARG A 462 25.15 9.40 -12.30
N ASN A 463 24.14 8.84 -11.63
CA ASN A 463 22.77 8.75 -12.14
C ASN A 463 21.76 8.95 -11.00
N LEU A 464 21.70 10.18 -10.48
CA LEU A 464 20.95 10.49 -9.26
C LEU A 464 19.44 10.38 -9.47
N THR A 465 18.94 10.78 -10.65
CA THR A 465 17.53 10.62 -11.05
C THR A 465 17.09 9.15 -11.02
N LEU A 466 17.88 8.25 -11.62
CA LEU A 466 17.59 6.81 -11.61
C LEU A 466 17.68 6.25 -10.19
N SER A 467 18.62 6.72 -9.37
CA SER A 467 18.75 6.29 -7.98
C SER A 467 17.52 6.65 -7.14
N ILE A 468 17.07 7.91 -7.24
CA ILE A 468 15.89 8.40 -6.52
C ILE A 468 14.64 7.67 -6.99
N VAL A 469 14.44 7.56 -8.31
CA VAL A 469 13.24 6.91 -8.87
C VAL A 469 13.20 5.43 -8.53
N VAL A 470 14.31 4.70 -8.66
CA VAL A 470 14.37 3.27 -8.29
C VAL A 470 14.21 3.10 -6.79
N GLY A 471 14.86 3.93 -5.96
CA GLY A 471 14.70 3.90 -4.50
C GLY A 471 13.25 4.15 -4.08
N ALA A 472 12.64 5.23 -4.56
CA ALA A 472 11.23 5.53 -4.31
C ALA A 472 10.31 4.42 -4.81
N LEU A 473 10.57 3.84 -5.98
CA LEU A 473 9.78 2.74 -6.52
C LEU A 473 9.87 1.48 -5.63
N VAL A 474 11.06 1.15 -5.10
CA VAL A 474 11.23 0.05 -4.15
C VAL A 474 10.44 0.31 -2.87
N ILE A 475 10.42 1.56 -2.37
CA ILE A 475 9.60 1.96 -1.22
C ILE A 475 8.12 1.75 -1.53
N VAL A 476 7.63 2.28 -2.66
CA VAL A 476 6.23 2.11 -3.09
C VAL A 476 5.87 0.65 -3.20
N LEU A 477 6.71 -0.17 -3.85
CA LEU A 477 6.48 -1.60 -4.01
C LEU A 477 6.43 -2.32 -2.67
N THR A 478 7.29 -1.93 -1.72
CA THR A 478 7.30 -2.50 -0.37
C THR A 478 6.04 -2.12 0.40
N VAL A 479 5.62 -0.85 0.35
CA VAL A 479 4.40 -0.36 0.99
C VAL A 479 3.16 -1.01 0.37
N LEU A 480 3.07 -1.09 -0.96
CA LEU A 480 2.00 -1.82 -1.66
C LEU A 480 2.02 -3.32 -1.33
N GLY A 481 3.22 -3.89 -1.18
CA GLY A 481 3.41 -5.26 -0.72
C GLY A 481 2.84 -5.49 0.67
N LEU A 482 3.13 -4.59 1.61
CA LEU A 482 2.61 -4.60 2.99
C LEU A 482 1.08 -4.40 3.02
N ILE A 483 0.55 -3.57 2.13
CA ILE A 483 -0.89 -3.26 2.04
C ILE A 483 -1.68 -4.41 1.38
N GLY A 484 -1.04 -5.20 0.51
CA GLY A 484 -1.55 -6.47 -0.05
C GLY A 484 -3.08 -6.59 -0.20
N LEU A 485 -3.63 -6.10 -1.32
CA LEU A 485 -5.05 -6.14 -1.73
C LEU A 485 -6.10 -5.68 -0.68
N ALA A 486 -5.70 -4.97 0.39
CA ALA A 486 -6.50 -4.55 1.55
C ALA A 486 -6.74 -5.67 2.60
N GLY A 487 -5.78 -5.85 3.51
CA GLY A 487 -6.08 -6.33 4.86
C GLY A 487 -6.42 -7.81 5.06
N VAL A 488 -5.94 -8.74 4.21
CA VAL A 488 -6.00 -10.19 4.48
C VAL A 488 -4.59 -10.78 4.46
N LEU A 489 -4.20 -11.46 5.55
CA LEU A 489 -2.89 -12.12 5.74
C LEU A 489 -2.40 -12.89 4.49
N ILE A 490 -3.30 -13.56 3.78
CA ILE A 490 -3.00 -14.35 2.58
C ILE A 490 -2.55 -13.47 1.41
N GLY A 491 -3.09 -12.26 1.26
CA GLY A 491 -2.70 -11.31 0.21
C GLY A 491 -1.27 -10.83 0.42
N ALA A 492 -0.96 -10.33 1.62
CA ALA A 492 0.37 -9.84 2.00
C ALA A 492 1.48 -10.90 1.81
N LEU A 493 1.19 -12.17 2.14
CA LEU A 493 2.12 -13.29 2.00
C LEU A 493 2.58 -13.52 0.55
N ILE A 494 1.78 -13.16 -0.44
CA ILE A 494 2.11 -13.32 -1.87
C ILE A 494 2.62 -12.00 -2.47
N THR A 495 2.03 -10.86 -2.08
CA THR A 495 2.39 -9.55 -2.63
C THR A 495 3.76 -9.08 -2.16
N LEU A 496 4.13 -9.31 -0.89
CA LEU A 496 5.46 -8.95 -0.36
C LEU A 496 6.61 -9.62 -1.11
N PRO A 497 6.67 -10.96 -1.25
CA PRO A 497 7.76 -11.59 -1.98
C PRO A 497 7.75 -11.25 -3.47
N TYR A 498 6.57 -11.04 -4.06
CA TYR A 498 6.47 -10.56 -5.45
C TYR A 498 7.10 -9.16 -5.61
N ALA A 499 6.71 -8.21 -4.75
CA ALA A 499 7.30 -6.87 -4.72
C ALA A 499 8.81 -6.92 -4.49
N GLY A 500 9.28 -7.79 -3.58
CA GLY A 500 10.71 -8.03 -3.36
C GLY A 500 11.43 -8.54 -4.60
N PHE A 501 10.83 -9.43 -5.39
CA PHE A 501 11.42 -9.90 -6.66
C PHE A 501 11.53 -8.79 -7.69
N VAL A 502 10.49 -7.97 -7.84
CA VAL A 502 10.51 -6.80 -8.73
C VAL A 502 11.58 -5.79 -8.26
N GLY A 503 11.67 -5.54 -6.96
CA GLY A 503 12.70 -4.69 -6.35
C GLY A 503 14.12 -5.19 -6.64
N ALA A 504 14.38 -6.47 -6.39
CA ALA A 504 15.68 -7.09 -6.68
C ALA A 504 16.06 -7.03 -8.16
N TYR A 505 15.08 -7.21 -9.06
CA TYR A 505 15.28 -7.02 -10.50
C TYR A 505 15.71 -5.58 -10.82
N LEU A 506 15.01 -4.59 -10.25
CA LEU A 506 15.31 -3.17 -10.44
C LEU A 506 16.72 -2.82 -9.95
N VAL A 507 17.11 -3.31 -8.78
CA VAL A 507 18.45 -3.12 -8.22
C VAL A 507 19.54 -3.79 -9.09
N GLY A 508 19.30 -5.01 -9.58
CA GLY A 508 20.23 -5.71 -10.48
C GLY A 508 20.42 -4.99 -11.82
N TYR A 509 19.34 -4.46 -12.38
CA TYR A 509 19.40 -3.61 -13.58
C TYR A 509 20.15 -2.30 -13.32
N TYR A 510 19.84 -1.62 -12.22
CA TYR A 510 20.52 -0.40 -11.80
C TYR A 510 22.03 -0.63 -11.66
N ALA A 511 22.45 -1.72 -11.03
CA ALA A 511 23.85 -2.11 -10.90
C ALA A 511 24.53 -2.36 -12.26
N LYS A 512 23.82 -2.96 -13.22
CA LYS A 512 24.33 -3.19 -14.59
C LYS A 512 24.58 -1.87 -15.34
N VAL A 513 23.60 -0.96 -15.31
CA VAL A 513 23.69 0.33 -16.01
C VAL A 513 24.76 1.22 -15.41
N THR A 514 24.78 1.33 -14.08
CA THR A 514 25.76 2.18 -13.38
C THR A 514 27.17 1.57 -13.36
N GLY A 515 27.29 0.23 -13.34
CA GLY A 515 28.56 -0.48 -13.42
C GLY A 515 29.28 -0.28 -14.75
N ARG A 516 28.58 -0.44 -15.89
CA ARG A 516 29.15 -0.22 -17.23
C ARG A 516 29.74 1.18 -17.42
N GLN A 517 29.15 2.19 -16.78
CA GLN A 517 29.64 3.57 -16.81
C GLN A 517 30.83 3.83 -15.88
N VAL A 518 31.03 2.98 -14.86
CA VAL A 518 32.22 3.06 -13.99
C VAL A 518 33.45 2.53 -14.74
N ASP A 519 33.30 1.43 -15.47
CA ASP A 519 34.38 0.80 -16.23
C ASP A 519 34.76 1.63 -17.48
N ALA A 520 33.79 2.24 -18.16
CA ALA A 520 34.03 3.11 -19.33
C ALA A 520 34.69 4.47 -19.00
N GLY A 521 34.73 4.86 -17.73
CA GLY A 521 35.38 6.09 -17.26
C GLY A 521 36.75 5.86 -16.60
N ALA A 522 37.27 4.64 -16.61
CA ALA A 522 38.64 4.35 -16.23
C ALA A 522 39.55 4.62 -17.45
N PHE A 523 40.45 5.59 -17.35
CA PHE A 523 41.52 5.79 -18.33
C PHE A 523 42.29 4.48 -18.54
N PRO A 524 42.76 4.16 -19.76
CA PRO A 524 43.66 3.03 -19.97
C PRO A 524 44.89 3.20 -19.08
N GLU A 525 45.26 2.15 -18.34
CA GLU A 525 46.51 2.13 -17.58
C GLU A 525 47.66 2.54 -18.51
N PRO A 526 48.54 3.47 -18.10
CA PRO A 526 49.73 3.75 -18.87
C PRO A 526 50.55 2.46 -18.96
N ALA A 527 50.87 2.05 -20.18
CA ALA A 527 51.70 0.90 -20.46
C ALA A 527 52.95 0.96 -19.58
N ARG A 528 53.17 -0.07 -18.77
CA ARG A 528 54.43 -0.24 -18.03
C ARG A 528 55.52 -0.43 -19.09
N VAL A 529 56.35 0.59 -19.27
CA VAL A 529 57.63 0.51 -19.98
C VAL A 529 58.69 0.03 -19.00
#